data_AF-A0A9W7IG45-F1
#
_entry.id   AF-A0A9W7IG45-F1
#
_cell.length_a   1.000
_cell.length_b   1.000
_cell.length_c   1.000
_cell.angle_alpha   90.00
_cell.angle_beta   90.00
_cell.angle_gamma   90.00
#
_symmetry.space_group_name_H-M   'P 1'
#
loop_
_entity.id
_entity.type
_entity.pdbx_description
1 polymer ?
#
loop_
_entity_poly.entity_id
_entity_poly.type
_entity_poly.pdbx_seq_one_letter_code
_entity_poly.pdbx_strand_id
1 'polypeptide(L)'
;MTVIGPPVIEHSLNVNSAVKPIQQKRRRFSKEKVQAVRHETKKLVMADFVEEARYPQWLANVVMVKKARWQVVDVCRLHLSQQGVP
;
A
#
# COMPACT_ATOMS: atom_id res chain seq x y z
N MET A 1 26.48 11.20 12.09
CA MET A 1 27.01 10.67 10.81
C MET A 1 26.69 9.19 10.78
N THR A 2 25.59 8.80 10.14
CA THR A 2 25.23 7.39 10.02
C THR A 2 25.05 7.08 8.54
N VAL A 3 25.85 6.12 8.12
CA VAL A 3 26.11 5.67 6.75
C VAL A 3 24.79 5.35 6.04
N ILE A 4 24.44 6.16 5.05
CA ILE A 4 23.40 5.82 4.07
C ILE A 4 24.08 4.91 3.04
N GLY A 5 23.46 3.77 2.75
CA GLY A 5 23.93 2.81 1.74
C GLY A 5 24.03 3.40 0.32
N PRO A 6 24.37 2.59 -0.70
CA PRO A 6 24.55 3.07 -2.07
C PRO A 6 23.33 3.90 -2.52
N PRO A 7 23.50 4.89 -3.43
CA PRO A 7 22.47 5.88 -3.74
C PRO A 7 21.15 5.19 -4.08
N VAL A 8 20.22 5.22 -3.13
CA VAL A 8 18.89 4.65 -3.31
C VAL A 8 18.23 5.51 -4.37
N ILE A 9 17.92 4.90 -5.53
CA ILE A 9 17.19 5.57 -6.59
C ILE A 9 15.76 5.76 -6.10
N GLU A 10 15.45 6.95 -5.62
CA GLU A 10 14.10 7.34 -5.26
C GLU A 10 13.32 7.74 -6.52
N HIS A 11 12.18 7.11 -6.73
CA HIS A 11 11.26 7.47 -7.81
C HIS A 11 10.06 8.21 -7.22
N SER A 12 9.93 9.49 -7.56
CA SER A 12 8.73 10.26 -7.25
C SER A 12 7.62 9.94 -8.26
N LEU A 13 6.45 9.54 -7.78
CA LEU A 13 5.27 9.39 -8.62
C LEU A 13 4.79 10.76 -9.10
N ASN A 14 4.49 10.89 -10.40
CA ASN A 14 3.90 12.10 -10.96
C ASN A 14 2.40 12.16 -10.60
N VAL A 15 2.08 12.75 -9.44
CA VAL A 15 0.71 12.89 -8.94
C VAL A 15 0.21 14.31 -9.21
N ASN A 16 -0.99 14.45 -9.78
CA ASN A 16 -1.63 15.75 -9.97
C ASN A 16 -2.05 16.36 -8.63
N SER A 17 -1.39 17.44 -8.22
CA SER A 17 -1.63 18.14 -6.94
C SER A 17 -3.00 18.82 -6.83
N ALA A 18 -3.70 19.03 -7.95
CA ALA A 18 -5.05 19.59 -7.94
C ALA A 18 -6.11 18.55 -7.54
N VAL A 19 -5.78 17.26 -7.58
CA VAL A 19 -6.70 16.17 -7.24
C VAL A 19 -6.71 15.96 -5.72
N LYS A 20 -7.91 15.97 -5.13
CA LYS A 20 -8.06 15.72 -3.70
C LYS A 20 -7.73 14.27 -3.36
N PRO A 21 -6.95 14.00 -2.30
CA PRO A 21 -6.65 12.64 -1.86
C PRO A 21 -7.95 11.91 -1.46
N ILE A 22 -8.05 10.64 -1.81
CA ILE A 22 -9.25 9.83 -1.56
C ILE A 22 -8.96 8.81 -0.47
N GLN A 23 -9.80 8.82 0.57
CA GLN A 23 -9.85 7.75 1.57
C GLN A 23 -10.86 6.70 1.12
N GLN A 24 -10.38 5.55 0.66
CA GLN A 24 -11.26 4.45 0.29
C GLN A 24 -11.86 3.80 1.54
N LYS A 25 -13.16 3.54 1.49
CA LYS A 25 -13.87 2.80 2.54
C LYS A 25 -13.26 1.41 2.70
N ARG A 26 -12.91 1.05 3.94
CA ARG A 26 -12.34 -0.27 4.28
C ARG A 26 -13.26 -1.40 3.84
N ARG A 27 -12.75 -2.32 3.03
CA ARG A 27 -13.48 -3.53 2.64
C ARG A 27 -13.63 -4.51 3.81
N ARG A 28 -14.77 -5.20 3.87
CA ARG A 28 -14.96 -6.33 4.78
C ARG A 28 -14.30 -7.57 4.19
N PHE A 29 -13.47 -8.23 4.99
CA PHE A 29 -12.84 -9.50 4.64
C PHE A 29 -13.38 -10.63 5.52
N SER A 30 -13.35 -11.86 5.02
CA SER A 30 -13.61 -13.05 5.85
C SER A 30 -12.52 -13.20 6.92
N LYS A 31 -12.81 -13.91 8.02
CA LYS A 31 -11.86 -14.11 9.11
C LYS A 31 -10.52 -14.68 8.64
N GLU A 32 -10.56 -15.66 7.73
CA GLU A 32 -9.36 -16.24 7.11
C GLU A 32 -8.51 -15.20 6.38
N LYS A 33 -9.14 -14.34 5.57
CA LYS A 33 -8.45 -13.28 4.83
C LYS A 33 -7.88 -12.21 5.76
N VAL A 34 -8.58 -11.86 6.83
CA VAL A 34 -8.06 -10.93 7.84
C VAL A 34 -6.81 -11.48 8.50
N GLN A 35 -6.80 -12.78 8.83
CA GLN A 35 -5.63 -13.43 9.42
C GLN A 35 -4.44 -13.44 8.44
N ALA A 36 -4.69 -13.75 7.16
CA ALA A 36 -3.66 -13.71 6.13
C ALA A 36 -3.09 -12.30 5.94
N VAL A 37 -3.94 -11.26 5.88
CA VAL A 37 -3.50 -9.85 5.80
C VAL A 37 -2.62 -9.51 7.00
N ARG A 38 -3.06 -9.81 8.23
CA ARG A 38 -2.27 -9.53 9.44
C ARG A 38 -0.90 -10.21 9.42
N HIS A 39 -0.85 -11.46 8.97
CA HIS A 39 0.40 -12.21 8.88
C HIS A 39 1.36 -11.58 7.87
N GLU A 40 0.88 -11.26 6.66
CA GLU A 40 1.72 -10.63 5.63
C GLU A 40 2.15 -9.22 6.02
N THR A 41 1.25 -8.41 6.60
CA THR A 41 1.59 -7.07 7.10
C THR A 41 2.69 -7.14 8.16
N LYS A 42 2.61 -8.07 9.12
CA LYS A 42 3.66 -8.26 10.13
C LYS A 42 5.01 -8.59 9.49
N LYS A 43 5.01 -9.45 8.47
CA LYS A 43 6.22 -9.80 7.72
C LYS A 43 6.83 -8.60 6.99
N LEU A 44 6.00 -7.76 6.37
CA LEU A 44 6.44 -6.54 5.69
C LEU A 44 7.01 -5.50 6.67
N VAL A 45 6.38 -5.32 7.83
CA VAL A 45 6.89 -4.44 8.89
C VAL A 45 8.23 -4.95 9.41
N MET A 46 8.36 -6.26 9.65
CA MET A 46 9.64 -6.85 10.09
C MET A 46 10.76 -6.72 9.04
N ALA A 47 10.40 -6.65 7.76
CA ALA A 47 11.33 -6.44 6.67
C ALA A 47 11.63 -4.95 6.40
N ASP A 48 11.08 -4.04 7.22
CA ASP A 48 11.19 -2.58 7.08
C ASP A 48 10.67 -2.07 5.72
N PHE A 49 9.76 -2.82 5.09
CA PHE A 49 9.19 -2.47 3.80
C PHE A 49 7.96 -1.56 3.94
N VAL A 50 7.28 -1.62 5.09
CA VAL A 50 6.12 -0.78 5.41
C VAL A 50 6.19 -0.28 6.85
N GLU A 51 5.76 0.96 7.05
CA GLU A 51 5.68 1.61 8.35
C GLU A 51 4.27 2.13 8.64
N GLU A 52 3.99 2.46 9.90
CA GLU A 52 2.70 3.02 10.30
C GLU A 52 2.61 4.51 9.97
N ALA A 53 1.71 4.88 9.06
CA ALA A 53 1.43 6.27 8.74
C ALA A 53 0.46 6.90 9.76
N ARG A 54 0.83 8.04 10.35
CA ARG A 54 -0.04 8.81 11.25
C ARG A 54 -0.87 9.82 10.46
N TYR A 55 -2.19 9.81 10.67
CA TYR A 55 -3.16 10.73 10.05
C TYR A 55 -3.11 10.78 8.50
N PRO A 56 -3.27 9.64 7.81
CA PRO A 56 -3.17 9.62 6.36
C PRO A 56 -4.34 10.38 5.71
N GLN A 57 -4.05 11.29 4.79
CA GLN A 57 -5.07 12.00 4.01
C GLN A 57 -5.68 11.12 2.90
N TRP A 58 -4.99 10.05 2.51
CA TRP A 58 -5.44 9.06 1.52
C TRP A 58 -5.36 7.65 2.12
N LEU A 59 -6.29 6.77 1.75
CA LEU A 59 -6.27 5.37 2.19
C LEU A 59 -6.66 4.48 1.03
N ALA A 60 -5.85 3.48 0.78
CA ALA A 60 -6.00 2.59 -0.35
C ALA A 60 -6.36 1.18 0.16
N ASN A 61 -7.36 0.53 -0.44
CA ASN A 61 -7.79 -0.79 0.02
C ASN A 61 -6.79 -1.89 -0.37
N VAL A 62 -6.46 -2.75 0.58
CA VAL A 62 -5.72 -3.98 0.33
C VAL A 62 -6.53 -4.91 -0.59
N VAL A 63 -5.90 -5.48 -1.61
CA VAL A 63 -6.53 -6.48 -2.50
C VAL A 63 -5.82 -7.82 -2.29
N MET A 64 -6.62 -8.86 -2.07
CA MET A 64 -6.13 -10.23 -1.89
C MET A 64 -6.19 -10.96 -3.23
N VAL A 65 -5.04 -11.41 -3.74
CA VAL A 65 -4.95 -12.20 -4.97
C VAL A 65 -4.51 -13.62 -4.62
N LYS A 66 -5.14 -14.62 -5.26
CA LYS A 66 -4.78 -16.04 -5.11
C LYS A 66 -3.80 -16.41 -6.21
N LYS A 67 -2.51 -16.57 -5.88
CA LYS A 67 -1.48 -17.03 -6.83
C LYS A 67 -1.01 -18.47 -6.52
N ALA A 68 -1.05 -18.87 -5.24
CA ALA A 68 -0.97 -20.27 -4.75
C ALA A 68 -1.45 -20.36 -3.30
N ARG A 69 -0.99 -19.40 -2.48
CA ARG A 69 -1.59 -18.97 -1.20
C ARG A 69 -2.19 -17.57 -1.38
N TRP A 70 -2.97 -17.10 -0.42
CA TRP A 70 -3.44 -15.72 -0.38
C TRP A 70 -2.25 -14.78 -0.21
N GLN A 71 -2.05 -13.86 -1.16
CA GLN A 71 -1.04 -12.82 -1.07
C GLN A 71 -1.71 -11.45 -1.11
N VAL A 72 -1.21 -10.54 -0.28
CA VAL A 72 -1.56 -9.13 -0.32
C VAL A 72 -0.86 -8.51 -1.51
N VAL A 73 -1.63 -7.90 -2.41
CA VAL A 73 -1.06 -7.11 -3.52
C VAL A 73 -1.24 -5.63 -3.21
N ASP A 74 -0.15 -4.89 -3.42
CA ASP A 74 -0.05 -3.45 -3.27
C ASP A 74 -1.08 -2.69 -4.13
N VAL A 75 -1.50 -1.55 -3.61
CA VAL A 75 -2.63 -0.74 -4.03
C VAL A 75 -2.27 0.23 -5.17
N CYS A 76 -1.05 0.17 -5.71
CA CYS A 76 -0.63 0.94 -6.90
C CYS A 76 -1.60 0.82 -8.09
N ARG A 77 -2.30 -0.33 -8.25
CA ARG A 77 -3.27 -0.52 -9.35
C ARG A 77 -4.57 0.30 -9.19
N LEU A 78 -4.87 0.81 -7.99
CA LEU A 78 -6.05 1.65 -7.72
C LEU A 78 -5.76 3.15 -7.88
N HIS A 79 -4.50 3.58 -7.81
CA HIS A 79 -4.10 4.98 -7.99
C HIS A 79 -4.43 5.49 -9.40
N LEU A 80 -4.22 4.67 -10.44
CA LEU A 80 -4.54 5.03 -11.83
C LEU A 80 -6.04 5.33 -12.03
N SER A 81 -6.92 4.62 -11.32
CA SER A 81 -8.37 4.87 -11.37
C SER A 81 -8.80 6.15 -10.64
N GLN A 82 -7.98 6.67 -9.72
CA GLN A 82 -8.28 7.89 -8.96
C GLN A 82 -7.72 9.16 -9.63
N GLN A 83 -6.78 9.02 -10.57
CA GLN A 83 -6.14 10.14 -11.24
C GLN A 83 -6.90 10.64 -12.48
N GLY A 84 -8.00 9.97 -12.88
CA GLY A 84 -8.82 10.42 -14.02
C GLY A 84 -8.00 10.61 -15.31
N VAL A 85 -6.88 9.90 -15.45
CA VAL A 85 -6.11 9.88 -16.69
C VAL A 85 -6.89 8.98 -17.65
N PRO A 86 -7.18 9.43 -18.88
CA PRO A 86 -7.80 8.57 -19.89
C PRO A 86 -6.98 7.28 -20.12
#